data_AF-A0A820Q0I0-F1
#
_entry.id   AF-A0A820Q0I0-F1
#
_cell.length_a   1.000
_cell.length_b   1.000
_cell.length_c   1.000
_cell.angle_alpha   90.00
_cell.angle_beta   90.00
_cell.angle_gamma   90.00
#
_symmetry.space_group_name_H-M   'P 1'
#
loop_
_entity.id
_entity.type
_entity.pdbx_description
1 polymer ?
#
loop_
_entity_poly.entity_id
_entity_poly.type
_entity_poly.pdbx_seq_one_letter_code
_entity_poly.pdbx_strand_id
1 'polypeptide(L)'
;MVPKSSNIISKTSGFYLVTNEILQQISEIKQNEISLMNLFIQHTSVSLSINDNAVPDVRVDMEIILNKLVLKYNSYEHLDEGTDDIPAHAKCSLLNLSINIPITSGRLVFGTW
;
A
#
# COMPACT_ATOMS: atom_id res chain seq x y z
N MET A 1 20.04 -9.81 -2.68
CA MET A 1 18.64 -9.44 -2.42
C MET A 1 18.00 -10.65 -1.74
N VAL A 2 17.57 -10.53 -0.48
CA VAL A 2 16.97 -11.65 0.26
C VAL A 2 15.46 -11.40 0.32
N PRO A 3 14.62 -12.22 -0.32
CA PRO A 3 13.19 -12.07 -0.22
C PRO A 3 12.75 -12.38 1.21
N LYS A 4 11.90 -11.52 1.76
CA LYS A 4 11.23 -11.73 3.04
C LYS A 4 9.73 -11.61 2.82
N SER A 5 8.97 -12.52 3.42
CA SER A 5 7.53 -12.40 3.53
C SER A 5 7.18 -12.08 4.98
N SER A 6 6.19 -11.21 5.13
CA SER A 6 5.66 -10.83 6.42
C SER A 6 4.19 -10.49 6.26
N ASN A 7 3.44 -10.73 7.32
CA ASN A 7 2.03 -10.42 7.36
C ASN A 7 1.83 -9.11 8.12
N ILE A 8 0.99 -8.24 7.54
CA ILE A 8 0.48 -7.05 8.20
C ILE A 8 -0.95 -7.37 8.67
N ILE A 9 -1.35 -6.81 9.82
CA ILE A 9 -2.69 -7.07 10.36
C ILE A 9 -3.74 -6.54 9.38
N SER A 10 -4.69 -7.39 8.99
CA SER A 10 -5.80 -7.01 8.12
C SER A 10 -6.60 -5.86 8.72
N LYS A 11 -7.01 -4.93 7.85
CA LYS A 11 -7.81 -3.76 8.18
C LYS A 11 -9.09 -3.77 7.34
N THR A 12 -10.08 -3.00 7.80
CA THR A 12 -11.24 -2.66 6.97
C THR A 12 -10.81 -1.82 5.76
N SER A 13 -11.73 -1.55 4.84
CA SER A 13 -11.46 -0.62 3.72
C SER A 13 -10.98 0.75 4.24
N GLY A 14 -9.98 1.32 3.58
CA GLY A 14 -9.40 2.62 3.93
C GLY A 14 -7.91 2.72 3.59
N PHE A 15 -7.30 3.85 3.94
CA PHE A 15 -5.86 4.09 3.82
C PHE A 15 -5.18 4.03 5.19
N TYR A 16 -4.07 3.30 5.28
CA TYR A 16 -3.35 3.07 6.52
C TYR A 16 -1.84 3.32 6.35
N LEU A 17 -1.21 3.86 7.39
CA LEU A 17 0.23 4.00 7.44
C LEU A 17 0.86 2.66 7.82
N VAL A 18 1.75 2.16 6.97
CA VAL A 18 2.44 0.88 7.18
C VAL A 18 3.96 1.04 7.32
N THR A 19 4.51 2.24 7.16
CA THR A 19 5.96 2.49 7.15
C THR A 19 6.67 1.95 8.38
N ASN A 20 6.15 2.23 9.58
CA ASN A 20 6.76 1.78 10.83
C ASN A 20 6.66 0.27 11.02
N GLU A 21 5.53 -0.32 10.64
CA GLU A 21 5.31 -1.77 10.72
C GLU A 21 6.27 -2.51 9.78
N ILE A 22 6.46 -2.01 8.56
CA ILE A 22 7.44 -2.53 7.61
C ILE A 22 8.85 -2.40 8.18
N LEU A 23 9.25 -1.21 8.65
CA LEU A 23 10.59 -0.96 9.20
C LEU A 23 10.95 -1.86 10.40
N GLN A 24 9.98 -2.22 11.23
CA GLN A 24 10.17 -3.17 12.34
C GLN A 24 10.54 -4.57 11.85
N GLN A 25 10.11 -4.96 10.65
CA GLN A 25 10.33 -6.29 10.08
C GLN A 25 11.63 -6.37 9.25
N ILE A 26 12.23 -5.23 8.90
CA ILE A 26 13.44 -5.13 8.07
C ILE A 26 14.60 -4.43 8.79
N SER A 27 14.85 -4.80 10.05
CA SER A 27 15.89 -4.16 10.88
C SER A 27 17.30 -4.13 10.25
N GLU A 28 17.61 -5.06 9.34
CA GLU A 28 18.86 -5.13 8.59
C GLU A 28 19.07 -3.97 7.61
N ILE A 29 18.03 -3.17 7.32
CA ILE A 29 18.13 -1.98 6.48
C ILE A 29 19.27 -1.07 6.94
N LYS A 30 19.52 -1.00 8.26
CA LYS A 30 20.57 -0.21 8.91
C LYS A 30 22.00 -0.55 8.47
N GLN A 31 22.21 -1.72 7.85
CA GLN A 31 23.52 -2.18 7.38
C GLN A 31 23.82 -1.76 5.94
N ASN A 32 22.83 -1.19 5.23
CA ASN A 32 22.96 -0.84 3.82
C ASN A 32 23.35 0.63 3.63
N GLU A 33 24.48 0.88 2.97
CA GLU A 33 24.89 2.23 2.59
C GLU A 33 24.10 2.77 1.39
N ILE A 34 23.97 1.98 0.32
CA ILE A 34 23.16 2.32 -0.86
C ILE A 34 22.50 1.03 -1.37
N SER A 35 21.18 1.01 -1.43
CA SER A 35 20.44 -0.13 -1.98
C SER A 35 19.03 0.27 -2.48
N LEU A 36 18.31 -0.68 -3.08
CA LEU A 36 16.92 -0.52 -3.46
C LEU A 36 16.06 -1.54 -2.72
N MET A 37 14.96 -1.08 -2.13
CA MET A 37 13.94 -1.94 -1.54
C MET A 37 12.77 -2.05 -2.49
N ASN A 38 12.44 -3.28 -2.87
CA ASN A 38 11.16 -3.59 -3.51
C ASN A 38 10.18 -4.08 -2.45
N LEU A 39 9.00 -3.46 -2.39
CA LEU A 39 7.85 -3.98 -1.65
C LEU A 39 6.83 -4.46 -2.65
N PHE A 40 6.27 -5.64 -2.41
CA PHE A 40 5.25 -6.26 -3.24
C PHE A 40 4.15 -6.85 -2.36
N ILE A 41 2.90 -6.53 -2.66
CA ILE A 41 1.74 -7.12 -2.00
C ILE A 41 1.33 -8.39 -2.73
N GLN A 42 1.24 -9.50 -1.99
CA GLN A 42 0.72 -10.79 -2.47
C GLN A 42 -0.80 -10.88 -2.26
N HIS A 43 -1.53 -9.85 -2.67
CA HIS A 43 -2.99 -9.74 -2.58
C HIS A 43 -3.49 -8.93 -3.78
N THR A 44 -4.69 -9.21 -4.26
CA THR A 44 -5.22 -8.65 -5.52
C THR A 44 -6.23 -7.52 -5.30
N SER A 45 -6.61 -7.25 -4.04
CA SER A 45 -7.55 -6.19 -3.65
C SER A 45 -6.97 -5.22 -2.59
N VAL A 46 -5.65 -5.24 -2.39
CA VAL A 46 -4.92 -4.30 -1.52
C VAL A 46 -3.72 -3.76 -2.29
N SER A 47 -3.47 -2.46 -2.18
CA SER A 47 -2.41 -1.76 -2.90
C SER A 47 -1.50 -0.94 -1.99
N LEU A 48 -0.29 -0.66 -2.48
CA LEU A 48 0.67 0.26 -1.90
C LEU A 48 0.60 1.64 -2.58
N SER A 49 0.84 2.68 -1.79
CA SER A 49 1.05 4.04 -2.29
C SER A 49 2.05 4.77 -1.41
N ILE A 50 2.75 5.74 -2.00
CA ILE A 50 3.59 6.72 -1.29
C ILE A 50 2.88 8.06 -1.47
N ASN A 51 2.58 8.74 -0.37
CA ASN A 51 1.85 10.00 -0.37
C ASN A 51 2.20 10.81 0.89
N ASP A 52 1.75 12.06 0.91
CA ASP A 52 1.87 12.99 2.03
C ASP A 52 1.24 12.42 3.31
N ASN A 53 1.97 12.52 4.42
CA ASN A 53 1.50 12.16 5.75
C ASN A 53 1.67 13.30 6.78
N ALA A 54 1.78 14.55 6.33
CA ALA A 54 1.79 15.73 7.19
C ALA A 54 0.45 15.93 7.91
N VAL A 55 -0.68 15.62 7.24
CA VAL A 55 -2.03 15.70 7.81
C VAL A 55 -2.81 14.39 7.58
N PRO A 56 -3.57 13.90 8.59
CA PRO A 56 -4.37 12.67 8.45
C PRO A 56 -5.42 12.72 7.32
N ASP A 57 -5.87 13.91 6.95
CA ASP A 57 -6.95 14.16 5.99
C ASP A 57 -6.65 13.59 4.60
N VAL A 58 -5.36 13.52 4.20
CA VAL A 58 -4.93 12.93 2.93
C VAL A 58 -5.48 11.50 2.78
N ARG A 59 -5.47 10.71 3.86
CA ARG A 59 -5.97 9.32 3.83
C ARG A 59 -7.48 9.26 3.62
N VAL A 60 -8.21 10.19 4.23
CA VAL A 60 -9.67 10.30 4.10
C VAL A 60 -10.04 10.75 2.69
N ASP A 61 -9.36 11.77 2.18
CA ASP A 61 -9.61 12.30 0.84
C ASP A 61 -9.28 11.27 -0.24
N MET A 62 -8.17 10.54 -0.10
CA MET A 62 -7.82 9.47 -1.03
C MET A 62 -8.87 8.35 -1.04
N GLU A 63 -9.42 7.99 0.13
CA GLU A 63 -10.53 7.03 0.21
C GLU A 63 -11.79 7.56 -0.50
N ILE A 64 -12.16 8.83 -0.25
CA ILE A 64 -13.31 9.47 -0.90
C ILE A 64 -13.12 9.50 -2.42
N ILE A 65 -11.93 9.87 -2.91
CA ILE A 65 -11.60 9.92 -4.34
C ILE A 65 -11.76 8.53 -4.97
N LEU A 66 -11.16 7.50 -4.38
CA LEU A 66 -11.26 6.14 -4.93
C LEU A 66 -12.69 5.60 -4.87
N ASN A 67 -13.47 5.92 -3.83
CA ASN A 67 -14.89 5.54 -3.75
C ASN A 67 -15.75 6.24 -4.80
N LYS A 68 -15.35 7.44 -5.27
CA LYS A 68 -16.02 8.14 -6.38
C LYS A 68 -15.60 7.62 -7.74
N LEU A 69 -14.33 7.23 -7.91
CA LEU A 69 -13.80 6.67 -9.16
C LEU A 69 -14.28 5.24 -9.41
N VAL A 70 -14.34 4.43 -8.35
CA VAL A 70 -14.76 3.03 -8.40
C VAL A 70 -15.98 2.87 -7.51
N LEU A 71 -17.14 3.02 -8.14
CA LEU A 71 -18.42 2.93 -7.45
C LEU A 71 -18.66 1.51 -6.96
N LYS A 72 -19.25 1.39 -5.77
CA LYS A 72 -19.89 0.14 -5.38
C LYS A 72 -21.15 -0.02 -6.21
N TYR A 73 -21.27 -1.11 -6.95
CA TYR A 73 -22.41 -1.35 -7.84
C TYR A 73 -22.78 -2.82 -7.87
N ASN A 74 -24.08 -3.10 -7.80
CA ASN A 74 -24.59 -4.48 -7.72
C ASN A 74 -24.76 -5.16 -9.09
N SER A 75 -24.24 -4.57 -10.17
CA SER A 75 -24.30 -5.15 -11.52
C SER A 75 -22.93 -5.37 -12.14
N TYR A 76 -21.88 -5.46 -11.31
CA TYR A 76 -20.64 -6.08 -11.77
C TYR A 76 -20.89 -7.58 -11.98
N GLU A 77 -20.21 -8.17 -12.97
CA GLU A 77 -20.40 -9.59 -13.32
C GLU A 77 -19.77 -10.52 -12.28
N HIS A 78 -18.69 -10.09 -11.64
CA HIS A 78 -18.02 -10.84 -10.59
C HIS A 78 -18.47 -10.34 -9.23
N LEU A 79 -19.23 -11.19 -8.53
CA LEU A 79 -19.79 -10.93 -7.20
C LEU A 79 -19.56 -12.13 -6.27
N ASP A 80 -18.64 -13.01 -6.62
CA ASP A 80 -18.44 -14.31 -5.97
C ASP A 80 -17.99 -14.16 -4.51
N GLU A 81 -17.24 -13.09 -4.18
CA GLU A 81 -16.74 -12.80 -2.83
C GLU A 81 -17.49 -11.64 -2.14
N GLY A 82 -18.53 -11.10 -2.77
CA GLY A 82 -19.35 -10.00 -2.23
C GLY A 82 -19.40 -8.76 -3.12
N THR A 83 -20.26 -7.80 -2.75
CA THR A 83 -20.49 -6.57 -3.56
C THR A 83 -19.32 -5.59 -3.54
N ASP A 84 -18.38 -5.75 -2.62
CA ASP A 84 -17.19 -4.92 -2.44
C ASP A 84 -15.93 -5.51 -3.09
N ASP A 85 -16.00 -6.74 -3.59
CA ASP A 85 -14.91 -7.50 -4.19
C ASP A 85 -14.32 -6.81 -5.44
N ILE A 86 -15.10 -6.71 -6.51
CA ILE A 86 -14.68 -6.00 -7.73
C ILE A 86 -14.26 -4.56 -7.50
N PRO A 87 -14.98 -3.75 -6.70
CA PRO A 87 -14.50 -2.42 -6.35
C PRO A 87 -13.11 -2.42 -5.71
N ALA A 88 -12.79 -3.39 -4.85
CA ALA A 88 -11.48 -3.48 -4.22
C ALA A 88 -10.39 -3.89 -5.22
N HIS A 89 -10.65 -4.86 -6.10
CA HIS A 89 -9.76 -5.23 -7.20
C HIS A 89 -9.49 -4.05 -8.16
N ALA A 90 -10.53 -3.35 -8.59
CA ALA A 90 -10.40 -2.24 -9.51
C ALA A 90 -9.59 -1.08 -8.90
N LYS A 91 -9.82 -0.73 -7.62
CA LYS A 91 -8.99 0.25 -6.90
C LYS A 91 -7.54 -0.20 -6.79
N CYS A 92 -7.31 -1.49 -6.54
CA CYS A 92 -5.98 -2.06 -6.50
C CYS A 92 -5.26 -1.95 -7.86
N SER A 93 -5.96 -2.19 -8.97
CA SER A 93 -5.44 -2.02 -10.33
C SER A 93 -5.14 -0.57 -10.71
N LEU A 94 -5.80 0.41 -10.11
CA LEU A 94 -5.54 1.84 -10.31
C LEU A 94 -4.34 2.36 -9.50
N LEU A 95 -3.97 1.66 -8.43
CA LEU A 95 -2.82 1.96 -7.60
C LEU A 95 -1.66 1.00 -7.94
N ASN A 96 -0.77 0.76 -6.97
CA ASN A 96 0.41 -0.08 -7.18
C ASN A 96 0.33 -1.35 -6.33
N LEU A 97 0.63 -2.50 -6.92
CA LEU A 97 0.94 -3.73 -6.15
C LEU A 97 2.40 -3.77 -5.69
N SER A 98 3.27 -3.00 -6.36
CA SER A 98 4.69 -2.93 -6.04
C SER A 98 5.20 -1.50 -6.02
N ILE A 99 6.06 -1.18 -5.06
CA ILE A 99 6.79 0.08 -5.02
C ILE A 99 8.28 -0.20 -4.80
N ASN A 100 9.12 0.66 -5.40
CA ASN A 100 10.56 0.63 -5.24
C ASN A 100 11.01 1.88 -4.49
N ILE A 101 11.70 1.70 -3.37
CA ILE A 101 12.14 2.80 -2.50
C ILE A 101 13.67 2.74 -2.36
N PRO A 102 14.40 3.81 -2.71
CA PRO A 102 15.84 3.87 -2.48
C PRO A 102 16.17 3.85 -0.98
N ILE A 103 17.30 3.24 -0.65
CA ILE A 103 17.87 3.24 0.70
C ILE A 103 19.23 3.93 0.65
N THR A 104 19.47 4.84 1.59
CA THR A 104 20.78 5.47 1.77
C THR A 104 21.10 5.60 3.26
N SER A 105 22.33 5.23 3.64
CA SER A 105 22.83 5.26 5.04
C SER A 105 21.83 4.63 6.02
N GLY A 106 21.32 3.46 5.64
CA GLY A 106 20.39 2.66 6.42
C GLY A 106 18.97 3.21 6.56
N ARG A 107 18.56 4.18 5.72
CA ARG A 107 17.23 4.82 5.78
C ARG A 107 16.52 4.78 4.44
N LEU A 108 15.19 4.63 4.48
CA LEU A 108 14.34 4.84 3.31
C LEU A 108 14.42 6.30 2.87
N VAL A 109 14.60 6.52 1.58
CA VAL A 109 14.66 7.86 0.99
C VAL A 109 13.28 8.23 0.47
N PHE A 110 12.61 9.12 1.20
CA PHE A 110 11.35 9.74 0.80
C PHE A 110 11.53 11.24 0.56
N GLY A 111 10.51 11.87 -0.02
CA GLY A 111 10.36 13.32 0.02
C GLY A 111 10.06 13.82 1.44
N THR A 112 9.89 15.12 1.57
CA THR A 112 9.63 15.79 2.87
C THR A 112 8.27 15.44 3.48
N TRP A 113 7.28 15.13 2.64
CA TRP A 113 5.87 15.04 2.98
C TRP A 113 5.40 13.58 3.04
#